data_AF-X0H037-F1
#
_entry.id   AF-X0H037-F1
#
_cell.length_a   1.000
_cell.length_b   1.000
_cell.length_c   1.000
_cell.angle_alpha   90.00
_cell.angle_beta   90.00
_cell.angle_gamma   90.00
#
_symmetry.space_group_name_H-M   'P 1'
#
loop_
_entity.id
_entity.type
_entity.pdbx_description
1 polymer ?
#
loop_
_entity_poly.entity_id
_entity_poly.type
_entity_poly.pdbx_seq_one_letter_code
_entity_poly.pdbx_strand_id
1 'polypeptide(L)'
;MGEIERLREQLREAHRLREEEQRRREEEQRRREEEQRRREEEQRRREEEQRRREGREEEQRRREEEQRRREEEQRRREEEQRRREAAEGRALEEQHQREEEQRRREEAEERADASRPLTLQQYLETCHSLSLAIEIITDRSLTTQGDTTNPTGRIYPRRIIPWTTFAREQEKVWDQLSISPSFSSRPAFPSRHQLDYVRSLLRP
;
A
#
# COMPACT_ATOMS: atom_id res chain seq x y z
N MET A 1 126.54 -15.54 -39.33
CA MET A 1 125.28 -16.07 -39.90
C MET A 1 124.38 -16.57 -38.76
N GLY A 2 123.80 -15.68 -37.94
CA GLY A 2 123.06 -16.14 -36.74
C GLY A 2 122.15 -15.10 -36.06
N GLU A 3 122.34 -13.81 -36.33
CA GLU A 3 121.49 -12.74 -35.74
C GLU A 3 120.23 -12.45 -36.57
N ILE A 4 120.29 -12.60 -37.90
CA ILE A 4 119.13 -12.39 -38.79
C ILE A 4 118.05 -13.46 -38.62
N GLU A 5 118.45 -14.68 -38.27
CA GLU A 5 117.52 -15.80 -38.06
C GLU A 5 116.77 -15.68 -36.73
N ARG A 6 117.46 -15.26 -35.65
CA ARG A 6 116.84 -14.93 -34.36
C ARG A 6 115.85 -13.77 -34.46
N LEU A 7 116.19 -12.72 -35.22
CA LEU A 7 115.29 -11.59 -35.45
C LEU A 7 114.04 -11.98 -36.27
N ARG A 8 114.16 -12.91 -37.22
CA ARG A 8 113.01 -13.45 -37.98
C ARG A 8 112.11 -14.33 -37.12
N GLU A 9 112.66 -15.07 -36.17
CA GLU A 9 111.91 -15.88 -35.22
C GLU A 9 111.19 -15.01 -34.18
N GLN A 10 111.88 -14.00 -33.63
CA GLN A 10 111.27 -12.98 -32.76
C GLN A 10 110.14 -12.20 -33.45
N LEU A 11 110.27 -11.92 -34.76
CA LEU A 11 109.22 -11.25 -35.54
C LEU A 11 107.99 -12.14 -35.73
N ARG A 12 108.16 -13.45 -35.93
CA ARG A 12 107.05 -14.42 -36.01
C ARG A 12 106.38 -14.60 -34.65
N GLU A 13 107.15 -14.69 -33.59
CA GLU A 13 106.63 -14.79 -32.21
C GLU A 13 105.85 -13.52 -31.83
N ALA A 14 106.38 -12.35 -32.15
CA ALA A 14 105.69 -11.07 -31.95
C ALA A 14 104.41 -10.95 -32.80
N HIS A 15 104.40 -11.47 -34.02
CA HIS A 15 103.18 -11.52 -34.86
C HIS A 15 102.13 -12.46 -34.24
N ARG A 16 102.55 -13.63 -33.74
CA ARG A 16 101.68 -14.60 -33.08
C ARG A 16 101.09 -14.05 -31.78
N LEU A 17 101.91 -13.38 -30.97
CA LEU A 17 101.47 -12.69 -29.75
C LEU A 17 100.48 -11.55 -30.06
N ARG A 18 100.71 -10.76 -31.13
CA ARG A 18 99.76 -9.72 -31.56
C ARG A 18 98.44 -10.32 -32.06
N GLU A 19 98.48 -11.41 -32.83
CA GLU A 19 97.27 -12.10 -33.28
C GLU A 19 96.49 -12.71 -32.11
N GLU A 20 97.18 -13.31 -31.14
CA GLU A 20 96.55 -13.83 -29.92
C GLU A 20 95.98 -12.72 -29.04
N GLU A 21 96.69 -11.59 -28.90
CA GLU A 21 96.19 -10.41 -28.18
C GLU A 21 94.98 -9.80 -28.90
N GLN A 22 94.99 -9.75 -30.22
CA GLN A 22 93.87 -9.28 -31.03
C GLN A 22 92.66 -10.21 -30.92
N ARG A 23 92.86 -11.53 -30.96
CA ARG A 23 91.80 -12.53 -30.70
C ARG A 23 91.24 -12.40 -29.29
N ARG A 24 92.07 -12.19 -28.27
CA ARG A 24 91.61 -11.96 -26.90
C ARG A 24 90.77 -10.69 -26.80
N ARG A 25 91.17 -9.60 -27.44
CA ARG A 25 90.38 -8.34 -27.47
C ARG A 25 89.06 -8.51 -28.21
N GLU A 26 89.04 -9.20 -29.33
CA GLU A 26 87.81 -9.50 -30.07
C GLU A 26 86.87 -10.43 -29.29
N GLU A 27 87.41 -11.44 -28.61
CA GLU A 27 86.62 -12.36 -27.77
C GLU A 27 86.08 -11.65 -26.53
N GLU A 28 86.87 -10.78 -25.90
CA GLU A 28 86.44 -9.93 -24.79
C GLU A 28 85.36 -8.92 -25.24
N GLN A 29 85.52 -8.33 -26.43
CA GLN A 29 84.52 -7.44 -27.01
C GLN A 29 83.21 -8.18 -27.32
N ARG A 30 83.28 -9.39 -27.89
CA ARG A 30 82.11 -10.25 -28.10
C ARG A 30 81.42 -10.61 -26.79
N ARG A 31 82.18 -10.93 -25.73
CA ARG A 31 81.62 -11.21 -24.40
C ARG A 31 80.88 -9.99 -23.82
N ARG A 32 81.45 -8.79 -23.97
CA ARG A 32 80.80 -7.54 -23.52
C ARG A 32 79.52 -7.25 -24.30
N GLU A 33 79.53 -7.43 -25.62
CA GLU A 33 78.34 -7.26 -26.48
C GLU A 33 77.25 -8.30 -26.16
N GLU A 34 77.63 -9.56 -25.90
CA GLU A 34 76.70 -10.61 -25.51
C GLU A 34 76.11 -10.36 -24.12
N GLU A 35 76.93 -9.90 -23.16
CA GLU A 35 76.48 -9.50 -21.83
C GLU A 35 75.53 -8.29 -21.90
N GLN A 36 75.82 -7.31 -22.74
CA GLN A 36 74.96 -6.16 -22.98
C GLN A 36 73.61 -6.58 -23.58
N ARG A 37 73.62 -7.46 -24.59
CA ARG A 37 72.38 -8.03 -25.17
C ARG A 37 71.56 -8.80 -24.14
N ARG A 38 72.20 -9.59 -23.27
CA ARG A 38 71.52 -10.31 -22.18
C ARG A 38 70.84 -9.34 -21.21
N ARG A 39 71.52 -8.26 -20.81
CA ARG A 39 70.94 -7.22 -19.94
C ARG A 39 69.76 -6.51 -20.58
N GLU A 40 69.86 -6.16 -21.86
CA GLU A 40 68.76 -5.53 -22.61
C GLU A 40 67.56 -6.48 -22.78
N GLU A 41 67.80 -7.76 -23.05
CA GLU A 41 66.73 -8.76 -23.15
C GLU A 41 66.05 -9.00 -21.79
N GLU A 42 66.83 -9.06 -20.70
CA GLU A 42 66.29 -9.17 -19.35
C GLU A 42 65.46 -7.95 -18.96
N GLN A 43 65.91 -6.75 -19.33
CA GLN A 43 65.16 -5.51 -19.11
C GLN A 43 63.84 -5.50 -19.91
N ARG A 44 63.86 -5.91 -21.17
CA ARG A 44 62.63 -6.05 -21.98
C ARG A 44 61.66 -7.06 -21.38
N ARG A 45 62.15 -8.20 -20.88
CA ARG A 45 61.31 -9.21 -20.21
C ARG A 45 60.65 -8.65 -18.96
N ARG A 46 61.38 -7.89 -18.14
CA ARG A 46 60.84 -7.21 -16.95
C ARG A 46 59.76 -6.18 -17.31
N GLU A 47 60.01 -5.36 -18.33
CA GLU A 47 59.03 -4.37 -18.80
C GLU A 47 57.76 -5.04 -19.37
N GLU A 48 57.90 -6.14 -20.11
CA GLU A 48 56.76 -6.89 -20.64
C GLU A 48 55.94 -7.55 -19.52
N GLU A 49 56.61 -8.14 -18.54
CA GLU A 49 55.97 -8.73 -17.36
C GLU A 49 55.23 -7.67 -16.54
N GLN A 50 55.83 -6.48 -16.36
CA GLN A 50 55.19 -5.36 -15.68
C GLN A 50 53.94 -4.88 -16.44
N ARG A 51 54.01 -4.71 -17.76
CA ARG A 51 52.84 -4.35 -18.59
C ARG A 51 51.73 -5.39 -18.50
N ARG A 52 52.08 -6.68 -18.49
CA ARG A 52 51.11 -7.78 -18.33
C ARG A 52 50.43 -7.72 -16.97
N ARG A 53 51.17 -7.38 -15.91
CA ARG A 53 50.63 -7.23 -14.56
C ARG A 53 49.69 -6.03 -14.47
N GLU A 54 50.11 -4.87 -14.97
CA GLU A 54 49.29 -3.66 -15.01
C GLU A 54 47.99 -3.88 -15.80
N GLY A 55 48.06 -4.57 -16.95
CA GLY A 55 46.86 -4.91 -17.74
C GLY A 55 45.86 -5.80 -16.99
N ARG A 56 46.36 -6.78 -16.20
CA ARG A 56 45.49 -7.63 -15.36
C ARG A 56 44.85 -6.84 -14.22
N GLU A 57 45.60 -5.95 -13.58
CA GLU A 57 45.10 -5.09 -12.51
C GLU A 57 44.05 -4.10 -13.03
N GLU A 58 44.24 -3.53 -14.21
CA GLU A 58 43.26 -2.65 -14.86
C GLU A 58 41.99 -3.41 -15.25
N GLU A 59 42.12 -4.60 -15.84
CA GLU A 59 40.99 -5.46 -16.16
C GLU A 59 40.18 -5.83 -14.91
N GLN A 60 40.88 -6.16 -13.82
CA GLN A 60 40.23 -6.46 -12.55
C GLN A 60 39.48 -5.26 -11.98
N ARG A 61 40.09 -4.06 -12.01
CA ARG A 61 39.42 -2.81 -11.61
C ARG A 61 38.17 -2.53 -12.43
N ARG A 62 38.23 -2.74 -13.75
CA ARG A 62 37.07 -2.57 -14.64
C ARG A 62 35.93 -3.52 -14.27
N ARG A 63 36.24 -4.79 -13.99
CA ARG A 63 35.24 -5.79 -13.55
C ARG A 63 34.61 -5.42 -12.21
N GLU A 64 35.41 -4.96 -11.24
CA GLU A 64 34.91 -4.52 -9.93
C GLU A 64 34.02 -3.27 -10.05
N GLU A 65 34.38 -2.31 -10.89
CA GLU A 65 33.57 -1.12 -11.13
C GLU A 65 32.24 -1.48 -11.82
N GLU A 66 32.27 -2.37 -12.81
CA GLU A 66 31.07 -2.85 -13.48
C GLU A 66 30.14 -3.58 -12.50
N GLN A 67 30.70 -4.42 -11.62
CA GLN A 67 29.92 -5.10 -10.59
C GLN A 67 29.28 -4.11 -9.62
N ARG A 68 30.04 -3.11 -9.15
CA ARG A 68 29.51 -2.04 -8.28
C ARG A 68 28.37 -1.27 -8.95
N ARG A 69 28.51 -0.95 -10.24
CA ARG A 69 27.44 -0.27 -11.00
C ARG A 69 26.17 -1.11 -11.08
N ARG A 70 26.30 -2.42 -11.34
CA ARG A 70 25.15 -3.35 -11.36
C ARG A 70 24.47 -3.45 -9.99
N GLU A 71 25.24 -3.55 -8.91
CA GLU A 71 24.71 -3.59 -7.55
C GLU A 71 24.00 -2.29 -7.17
N GLU A 72 24.55 -1.13 -7.54
CA GLU A 72 23.91 0.16 -7.29
C GLU A 72 22.61 0.31 -8.09
N GLU A 73 22.60 -0.10 -9.36
CA GLU A 73 21.40 -0.09 -10.20
C GLU A 73 20.31 -1.00 -9.62
N GLN A 74 20.68 -2.19 -9.15
CA GLN A 74 19.75 -3.10 -8.52
C GLN A 74 19.17 -2.51 -7.23
N ARG A 75 20.00 -1.91 -6.37
CA ARG A 75 19.54 -1.21 -5.16
C ARG A 75 18.57 -0.08 -5.48
N ARG A 76 18.84 0.71 -6.53
CA ARG A 76 17.95 1.79 -6.97
C ARG A 76 16.59 1.25 -7.41
N ARG A 77 16.57 0.15 -8.18
CA ARG A 77 15.32 -0.51 -8.60
C ARG A 77 14.53 -1.05 -7.40
N GLU A 78 15.18 -1.68 -6.44
CA GLU A 78 14.54 -2.17 -5.22
C GLU A 78 13.97 -1.03 -4.37
N GLU A 79 14.69 0.08 -4.23
CA GLU A 79 14.20 1.26 -3.50
C GLU A 79 12.99 1.89 -4.21
N GLU A 80 13.05 2.01 -5.53
CA GLU A 80 11.92 2.52 -6.32
C GLU A 80 10.69 1.63 -6.18
N GLN A 81 10.86 0.31 -6.24
CA GLN A 81 9.77 -0.64 -6.05
C GLN A 81 9.16 -0.51 -4.64
N ARG A 82 9.98 -0.45 -3.59
CA ARG A 82 9.50 -0.22 -2.22
C ARG A 82 8.73 1.09 -2.08
N ARG A 83 9.18 2.16 -2.76
CA ARG A 83 8.48 3.44 -2.77
C ARG A 83 7.11 3.34 -3.44
N ARG A 84 7.01 2.60 -4.56
CA ARG A 84 5.74 2.36 -5.27
C ARG A 84 4.78 1.55 -4.40
N GLU A 85 5.23 0.43 -3.84
CA GLU A 85 4.43 -0.40 -2.93
C GLU A 85 3.94 0.39 -1.71
N ALA A 86 4.80 1.21 -1.11
CA ALA A 86 4.41 2.08 0.01
C ALA A 86 3.42 3.19 -0.41
N ALA A 87 3.50 3.69 -1.64
CA ALA A 87 2.54 4.66 -2.16
C ALA A 87 1.18 4.01 -2.45
N GLU A 88 1.17 2.82 -3.05
CA GLU A 88 -0.04 2.02 -3.28
C GLU A 88 -0.71 1.64 -1.96
N GLY A 89 0.06 1.20 -0.96
CA GLY A 89 -0.46 0.90 0.38
C GLY A 89 -1.14 2.10 1.03
N ARG A 90 -0.53 3.29 0.96
CA ARG A 90 -1.15 4.54 1.46
C ARG A 90 -2.42 4.91 0.71
N ALA A 91 -2.44 4.74 -0.62
CA ALA A 91 -3.61 5.04 -1.44
C ALA A 91 -4.80 4.11 -1.10
N LEU A 92 -4.54 2.81 -0.92
CA LEU A 92 -5.54 1.83 -0.50
C LEU A 92 -6.10 2.14 0.89
N GLU A 93 -5.22 2.48 1.84
CA GLU A 93 -5.66 2.85 3.20
C GLU A 93 -6.49 4.13 3.19
N GLU A 94 -6.10 5.15 2.42
CA GLU A 94 -6.88 6.37 2.26
C GLU A 94 -8.25 6.11 1.62
N GLN A 95 -8.32 5.25 0.61
CA GLN A 95 -9.60 4.84 0.01
C GLN A 95 -10.49 4.15 1.05
N HIS A 96 -9.96 3.19 1.80
CA HIS A 96 -10.71 2.49 2.83
C HIS A 96 -11.24 3.45 3.89
N GLN A 97 -10.41 4.39 4.36
CA GLN A 97 -10.84 5.41 5.33
C GLN A 97 -11.98 6.29 4.79
N ARG A 98 -11.92 6.69 3.52
CA ARG A 98 -12.98 7.47 2.88
C ARG A 98 -14.29 6.67 2.77
N GLU A 99 -14.22 5.40 2.40
CA GLU A 99 -15.39 4.52 2.33
C GLU A 99 -16.02 4.31 3.70
N GLU A 100 -15.21 4.11 4.75
CA GLU A 100 -15.72 3.99 6.12
C GLU A 100 -16.32 5.30 6.66
N GLU A 101 -15.71 6.44 6.33
CA GLU A 101 -16.28 7.74 6.68
C GLU A 101 -17.61 7.96 5.96
N GLN A 102 -17.69 7.64 4.66
CA GLN A 102 -18.93 7.75 3.89
C GLN A 102 -20.02 6.86 4.49
N ARG A 103 -19.72 5.59 4.78
CA ARG A 103 -20.66 4.66 5.43
C ARG A 103 -21.16 5.22 6.77
N ARG A 104 -20.27 5.77 7.60
CA ARG A 104 -20.65 6.40 8.88
C ARG A 104 -21.55 7.61 8.68
N ARG A 105 -21.29 8.43 7.65
CA ARG A 105 -22.14 9.59 7.31
C ARG A 105 -23.52 9.14 6.83
N GLU A 106 -23.59 8.15 5.95
CA GLU A 106 -24.84 7.58 5.45
C GLU A 106 -25.67 6.98 6.60
N GLU A 107 -25.07 6.19 7.49
CA GLU A 107 -25.75 5.65 8.67
C GLU A 107 -26.26 6.76 9.61
N ALA A 108 -25.45 7.82 9.81
CA ALA A 108 -25.85 8.94 10.64
C ALA A 108 -26.99 9.75 10.00
N GLU A 109 -26.97 9.92 8.69
CA GLU A 109 -28.01 10.59 7.93
C GLU A 109 -29.32 9.78 7.96
N GLU A 110 -29.26 8.48 7.75
CA GLU A 110 -30.43 7.58 7.85
C GLU A 110 -31.06 7.65 9.25
N ARG A 111 -30.23 7.56 10.31
CA ARG A 111 -30.73 7.69 11.69
C ARG A 111 -31.33 9.07 11.97
N ALA A 112 -30.72 10.12 11.43
CA ALA A 112 -31.25 11.47 11.54
C ALA A 112 -32.59 11.61 10.83
N ASP A 113 -32.71 11.06 9.61
CA ASP A 113 -33.94 11.08 8.82
C ASP A 113 -35.07 10.28 9.50
N ALA A 114 -34.77 9.08 10.00
CA ALA A 114 -35.71 8.27 10.79
C ALA A 114 -36.15 8.95 12.09
N SER A 115 -35.33 9.87 12.62
CA SER A 115 -35.62 10.68 13.81
C SER A 115 -36.34 11.99 13.50
N ARG A 116 -36.51 12.36 12.22
CA ARG A 116 -37.24 13.56 11.84
C ARG A 116 -38.73 13.41 12.20
N PRO A 117 -39.35 14.47 12.72
CA PRO A 117 -40.79 14.49 12.94
C PRO A 117 -41.56 14.24 11.63
N LEU A 118 -42.68 13.54 11.72
CA LEU A 118 -43.54 13.27 10.57
C LEU A 118 -44.53 14.41 10.34
N THR A 119 -45.01 14.54 9.11
CA THR A 119 -46.22 15.32 8.79
C THR A 119 -47.47 14.57 9.25
N LEU A 120 -48.62 15.25 9.30
CA LEU A 120 -49.87 14.64 9.78
C LEU A 120 -50.22 13.38 8.97
N GLN A 121 -50.15 13.47 7.64
CA GLN A 121 -50.50 12.35 6.76
C GLN A 121 -49.60 11.14 6.98
N GLN A 122 -48.28 11.34 6.99
CA GLN A 122 -47.30 10.26 7.22
C GLN A 122 -47.45 9.62 8.60
N TYR A 123 -47.74 10.44 9.61
CA TYR A 123 -48.01 9.96 10.97
C TYR A 123 -49.23 9.04 11.01
N LEU A 124 -50.35 9.47 10.42
CA LEU A 124 -51.60 8.69 10.37
C LEU A 124 -51.45 7.39 9.60
N GLU A 125 -50.74 7.41 8.48
CA GLU A 125 -50.44 6.21 7.69
C GLU A 125 -49.61 5.20 8.51
N THR A 126 -48.63 5.70 9.28
CA THR A 126 -47.83 4.86 10.17
C THR A 126 -48.69 4.30 11.31
N CYS A 127 -49.53 5.13 11.95
CA CYS A 127 -50.48 4.68 12.98
C CYS A 127 -51.48 3.64 12.44
N HIS A 128 -51.97 3.83 11.22
CA HIS A 128 -52.86 2.87 10.58
C HIS A 128 -52.15 1.53 10.37
N SER A 129 -50.92 1.57 9.86
CA SER A 129 -50.08 0.37 9.71
C SER A 129 -49.85 -0.35 11.05
N LEU A 130 -49.66 0.39 12.15
CA LEU A 130 -49.57 -0.19 13.49
C LEU A 130 -50.89 -0.82 13.92
N SER A 131 -52.02 -0.14 13.70
CA SER A 131 -53.34 -0.66 14.06
C SER A 131 -53.69 -1.96 13.33
N LEU A 132 -53.29 -2.08 12.07
CA LEU A 132 -53.45 -3.29 11.27
C LEU A 132 -52.54 -4.43 11.73
N ALA A 133 -51.41 -4.11 12.37
CA ALA A 133 -50.48 -5.09 12.91
C ALA A 133 -50.89 -5.62 14.29
N ILE A 134 -51.92 -5.06 14.92
CA ILE A 134 -52.44 -5.54 16.20
C ILE A 134 -53.17 -6.87 15.97
N GLU A 135 -52.70 -7.93 16.62
CA GLU A 135 -53.37 -9.23 16.61
C GLU A 135 -54.54 -9.24 17.60
N ILE A 136 -55.74 -9.49 17.09
CA ILE A 136 -56.95 -9.60 17.92
C ILE A 136 -57.00 -11.02 18.48
N ILE A 137 -56.64 -11.19 19.74
CA ILE A 137 -56.78 -12.47 20.45
C ILE A 137 -58.26 -12.72 20.75
N THR A 138 -58.88 -13.63 20.00
CA THR A 138 -60.29 -14.04 20.21
C THR A 138 -60.42 -15.32 21.03
N ASP A 139 -59.31 -16.01 21.31
CA ASP A 139 -59.33 -17.22 22.14
C ASP A 139 -59.62 -16.83 23.60
N ARG A 140 -60.77 -17.28 24.09
CA ARG A 140 -61.23 -17.03 25.46
C ARG A 140 -60.21 -17.50 26.49
N SER A 141 -59.45 -18.57 26.24
CA SER A 141 -58.44 -19.08 27.17
C SER A 141 -57.25 -18.13 27.40
N LEU A 142 -56.99 -17.22 26.45
CA LEU A 142 -55.92 -16.22 26.49
C LEU A 142 -56.42 -14.83 26.93
N THR A 143 -57.72 -14.69 27.19
CA THR A 143 -58.30 -13.46 27.73
C THR A 143 -58.19 -13.40 29.24
N THR A 144 -58.24 -12.19 29.81
CA THR A 144 -58.24 -11.96 31.25
C THR A 144 -59.43 -12.67 31.91
N GLN A 145 -59.17 -13.79 32.61
CA GLN A 145 -60.17 -14.60 33.32
C GLN A 145 -60.65 -13.95 34.64
N GLY A 146 -60.51 -12.64 34.80
CA GLY A 146 -60.89 -11.95 36.02
C GLY A 146 -62.40 -11.84 36.13
N ASP A 147 -62.96 -12.20 37.29
CA ASP A 147 -64.34 -11.86 37.62
C ASP A 147 -64.50 -10.33 37.52
N THR A 148 -65.54 -9.89 36.80
CA THR A 148 -65.83 -8.47 36.65
C THR A 148 -66.15 -7.86 38.02
N THR A 149 -65.22 -7.09 38.56
CA THR A 149 -65.48 -6.32 39.78
C THR A 149 -66.52 -5.24 39.48
N ASN A 150 -67.47 -5.03 40.39
CA ASN A 150 -68.40 -3.90 40.31
C ASN A 150 -67.82 -2.74 41.13
N PRO A 151 -67.15 -1.75 40.50
CA PRO A 151 -66.47 -0.70 41.23
C PRO A 151 -67.47 0.23 41.92
N THR A 152 -67.57 0.15 43.25
CA THR A 152 -68.39 1.07 44.04
C THR A 152 -67.83 2.49 43.98
N GLY A 153 -68.68 3.47 43.65
CA GLY A 153 -68.32 4.90 43.66
C GLY A 153 -67.59 5.43 42.42
N ARG A 154 -67.49 4.65 41.33
CA ARG A 154 -66.93 5.11 40.05
C ARG A 154 -67.98 5.09 38.94
N ILE A 155 -67.96 6.10 38.08
CA ILE A 155 -68.78 6.12 36.86
C ILE A 155 -68.10 5.22 35.83
N TYR A 156 -68.82 4.21 35.34
CA TYR A 156 -68.36 3.34 34.26
C TYR A 156 -69.49 3.10 33.23
N PRO A 157 -69.14 2.87 31.96
CA PRO A 157 -70.13 2.61 30.92
C PRO A 157 -70.84 1.27 31.19
N ARG A 158 -72.19 1.29 31.21
CA ARG A 158 -73.03 0.08 31.39
C ARG A 158 -73.31 -0.68 30.09
N ARG A 159 -73.14 -0.01 28.95
CA ARG A 159 -73.40 -0.56 27.62
C ARG A 159 -72.37 0.00 26.64
N ILE A 160 -71.92 -0.85 25.74
CA ILE A 160 -71.18 -0.45 24.54
C ILE A 160 -72.21 -0.38 23.42
N ILE A 161 -72.39 0.80 22.81
CA ILE A 161 -73.36 1.03 21.72
C ILE A 161 -72.64 1.55 20.47
N PRO A 162 -73.14 1.24 19.25
CA PRO A 162 -72.56 1.78 18.02
C PRO A 162 -72.65 3.30 17.97
N TRP A 163 -71.56 3.95 17.56
CA TRP A 163 -71.53 5.40 17.38
C TRP A 163 -72.02 5.77 15.97
N THR A 164 -73.34 5.88 15.80
CA THR A 164 -73.99 6.05 14.49
C THR A 164 -73.68 7.37 13.78
N THR A 165 -73.32 8.43 14.52
CA THR A 165 -72.96 9.73 13.96
C THR A 165 -71.47 9.91 13.69
N PHE A 166 -70.64 8.91 13.99
CA PHE A 166 -69.18 9.03 13.96
C PHE A 166 -68.64 9.57 12.64
N ALA A 167 -69.05 8.99 11.50
CA ALA A 167 -68.54 9.39 10.19
C ALA A 167 -68.78 10.88 9.88
N ARG A 168 -69.99 11.38 10.17
CA ARG A 168 -70.35 12.79 9.95
C ARG A 168 -69.59 13.72 10.89
N GLU A 169 -69.43 13.35 12.15
CA GLU A 169 -68.66 14.18 13.09
C GLU A 169 -67.15 14.14 12.76
N GLN A 170 -66.64 13.01 12.27
CA GLN A 170 -65.26 12.87 11.81
C GLN A 170 -64.97 13.75 10.58
N GLU A 171 -65.88 13.81 9.60
CA GLU A 171 -65.75 14.66 8.43
C GLU A 171 -65.63 16.15 8.82
N LYS A 172 -66.47 16.63 9.74
CA LYS A 172 -66.37 18.01 10.26
C LYS A 172 -65.02 18.30 10.91
N VAL A 173 -64.43 17.32 11.60
CA VAL A 173 -63.10 17.45 12.20
C VAL A 173 -62.04 17.55 11.10
N TRP A 174 -62.12 16.73 10.05
CA TRP A 174 -61.21 16.81 8.90
C TRP A 174 -61.31 18.13 8.16
N ASP A 175 -62.52 18.66 7.95
CA ASP A 175 -62.72 19.97 7.34
C ASP A 175 -62.02 21.06 8.15
N GLN A 176 -62.16 21.02 9.49
CA GLN A 176 -61.48 21.98 10.38
C GLN A 176 -59.95 21.86 10.33
N LEU A 177 -59.42 20.64 10.27
CA LEU A 177 -57.97 20.40 10.21
C LEU A 177 -57.37 20.78 8.86
N SER A 178 -58.11 20.60 7.76
CA SER A 178 -57.71 20.94 6.39
C SER A 178 -57.61 22.45 6.15
N ILE A 179 -58.30 23.28 6.95
CA ILE A 179 -58.22 24.75 6.86
C ILE A 179 -56.83 25.29 7.22
N SER A 180 -56.02 24.54 7.96
CA SER A 180 -54.65 24.95 8.34
C SER A 180 -53.60 24.11 7.61
N PRO A 181 -53.06 24.59 6.46
CA PRO A 181 -51.95 23.94 5.78
C PRO A 181 -50.73 23.74 6.67
N SER A 182 -50.55 24.63 7.66
CA SER A 182 -49.47 24.56 8.64
C SER A 182 -49.58 23.39 9.61
N PHE A 183 -50.78 22.87 9.89
CA PHE A 183 -50.96 21.72 10.76
C PHE A 183 -50.69 20.41 10.01
N SER A 184 -51.17 20.30 8.77
CA SER A 184 -51.02 19.09 7.96
C SER A 184 -49.61 18.94 7.38
N SER A 185 -49.00 20.04 6.92
CA SER A 185 -47.74 20.02 6.17
C SER A 185 -46.50 20.19 7.04
N ARG A 186 -46.63 20.70 8.26
CA ARG A 186 -45.48 20.88 9.15
C ARG A 186 -45.09 19.56 9.81
N PRO A 187 -43.81 19.17 9.79
CA PRO A 187 -43.33 17.99 10.50
C PRO A 187 -43.32 18.29 12.01
N ALA A 188 -44.38 17.88 12.70
CA ALA A 188 -44.59 18.13 14.13
C ALA A 188 -45.03 16.87 14.91
N PHE A 189 -45.24 15.76 14.21
CA PHE A 189 -45.71 14.51 14.80
C PHE A 189 -44.52 13.58 15.13
N PRO A 190 -44.71 12.61 16.04
CA PRO A 190 -43.66 11.65 16.39
C PRO A 190 -42.96 11.05 15.16
N SER A 191 -41.65 10.89 15.27
CA SER A 191 -40.82 10.35 14.20
C SER A 191 -41.09 8.87 13.95
N ARG A 192 -40.62 8.37 12.81
CA ARG A 192 -40.74 6.95 12.49
C ARG A 192 -40.07 6.07 13.54
N HIS A 193 -38.87 6.43 13.99
CA HIS A 193 -38.16 5.72 15.06
C HIS A 193 -38.98 5.62 16.36
N GLN A 194 -39.69 6.69 16.75
CA GLN A 194 -40.56 6.68 17.93
C GLN A 194 -41.75 5.73 17.76
N LEU A 195 -42.34 5.67 16.56
CA LEU A 195 -43.45 4.76 16.25
C LEU A 195 -43.00 3.29 16.14
N ASP A 196 -41.79 3.03 15.65
CA ASP A 196 -41.21 1.69 15.63
C ASP A 196 -40.94 1.17 17.06
N TYR A 197 -40.56 2.06 18.00
CA TYR A 197 -40.51 1.72 19.42
C TYR A 197 -41.88 1.34 19.98
N VAL A 198 -42.95 2.09 19.65
CA VAL A 198 -44.31 1.69 20.06
C VAL A 198 -44.68 0.32 19.48
N ARG A 199 -44.32 0.06 18.20
CA ARG A 199 -44.54 -1.23 17.56
C ARG A 199 -43.87 -2.39 18.28
N SER A 200 -42.67 -2.19 18.81
CA SER A 200 -41.95 -3.26 19.52
C SER A 200 -42.63 -3.65 20.84
N LEU A 201 -43.33 -2.70 21.49
CA LEU A 201 -44.13 -2.95 22.70
C LEU A 201 -45.47 -3.62 22.42
N LEU A 202 -45.99 -3.52 21.19
CA LEU A 202 -47.27 -4.10 20.78
C LEU A 202 -47.15 -5.55 20.28
N ARG A 203 -45.93 -6.07 20.15
CA ARG A 203 -45.72 -7.49 19.86
C ARG A 203 -45.88 -8.28 21.16
N PRO A 204 -46.79 -9.27 21.23
CA PRO A 204 -46.97 -10.11 22.40
C PRO A 204 -45.73 -10.97 22.72
#